data_AF-A0A5J4TRY3-F1
#
_entry.id   AF-A0A5J4TRY3-F1
#
_cell.length_a   1.000
_cell.length_b   1.000
_cell.length_c   1.000
_cell.angle_alpha   90.00
_cell.angle_beta   90.00
_cell.angle_gamma   90.00
#
_symmetry.space_group_name_H-M   'P 1'
#
loop_
_entity.id
_entity.type
_entity.pdbx_description
1 polymer ?
#
loop_
_entity_poly.entity_id
_entity_poly.type
_entity_poly.pdbx_seq_one_letter_code
_entity_poly.pdbx_strand_id
1 'polypeptide(L)'
;MEAVAKALHPDSKEKRYCNNEIISISKQLLVQVLELPFDSKSRKMTDLLKTFDGLDITKYANLVSQKLKINQDIYYYDNEHKNYYRGLQVMYQQENENDKQESIKTIRDADFEVIPQIDILVVESIWEDNKISHAFAIANKQTLTGLKFCPHCNSKAFDPKDKNYSRDYEIHIIQCENNEGKIVKKVKLDYIQKPFVPHIMQNKTYQYLLSNGRQHEFKPTQYFITYDLETVPKIVNKKFGKSSYQMYELFPLSVASTIRNKQGIKKIFFSQQDGEDFIVQWLNQLFKEAEQVNADNQYITEACTIDDTIPYSMEVPIVGFNSSRFDISLIISQMQ
;
A
#
# COMPACT_ATOMS: atom_id res chain seq x y z
N MET A 1 -2.76 16.15 -15.97
CA MET A 1 -1.87 17.34 -15.78
C MET A 1 -2.60 18.66 -15.89
N GLU A 2 -3.54 18.85 -16.83
CA GLU A 2 -4.28 20.12 -16.94
C GLU A 2 -5.08 20.47 -15.68
N ALA A 3 -5.80 19.49 -15.10
CA ALA A 3 -6.48 19.67 -13.82
C ALA A 3 -5.53 20.09 -12.69
N VAL A 4 -4.33 19.50 -12.63
CA VAL A 4 -3.29 19.87 -11.66
C VAL A 4 -2.82 21.30 -11.87
N ALA A 5 -2.56 21.69 -13.13
CA ALA A 5 -2.17 23.06 -13.48
C ALA A 5 -3.24 24.08 -13.08
N LYS A 6 -4.51 23.79 -13.38
CA LYS A 6 -5.63 24.67 -13.03
C LYS A 6 -5.86 24.75 -11.52
N ALA A 7 -5.66 23.65 -10.78
CA ALA A 7 -5.78 23.64 -9.33
C ALA A 7 -4.66 24.40 -8.63
N LEU A 8 -3.44 24.34 -9.15
CA LEU A 8 -2.30 25.12 -8.63
C LEU A 8 -2.37 26.59 -9.02
N HIS A 9 -3.09 26.94 -10.10
CA HIS A 9 -3.18 28.29 -10.62
C HIS A 9 -4.67 28.70 -10.73
N PRO A 10 -5.38 28.78 -9.59
CA PRO A 10 -6.78 29.15 -9.59
C PRO A 10 -6.96 30.60 -10.04
N ASP A 11 -8.07 30.87 -10.72
CA ASP A 11 -8.40 32.23 -11.13
C ASP A 11 -8.74 33.07 -9.89
N SER A 12 -8.11 34.23 -9.77
CA SER A 12 -8.39 35.22 -8.73
C SER A 12 -8.97 36.50 -9.33
N LYS A 13 -9.40 37.42 -8.47
CA LYS A 13 -9.81 38.77 -8.92
C LYS A 13 -8.65 39.54 -9.58
N GLU A 14 -7.42 39.22 -9.20
CA GLU A 14 -6.19 39.90 -9.63
C GLU A 14 -5.55 39.24 -10.86
N LYS A 15 -5.71 37.93 -11.02
CA LYS A 15 -5.11 37.18 -12.13
C LYS A 15 -6.04 36.08 -12.60
N ARG A 16 -6.37 36.10 -13.90
CA ARG A 16 -7.10 35.03 -14.59
C ARG A 16 -6.18 34.39 -15.60
N TYR A 17 -6.13 33.07 -15.61
CA TYR A 17 -5.34 32.33 -16.57
C TYR A 17 -6.21 31.95 -17.77
N CYS A 18 -5.76 32.33 -18.96
CA CYS A 18 -6.42 31.88 -20.18
C CYS A 18 -6.11 30.38 -20.42
N ASN A 19 -6.96 29.72 -21.20
CA ASN A 19 -6.81 28.27 -21.46
C ASN A 19 -5.42 27.94 -22.06
N ASN A 20 -4.89 28.81 -22.93
CA ASN A 20 -3.58 28.61 -23.55
C ASN A 20 -2.43 28.65 -22.53
N GLU A 21 -2.52 29.49 -21.50
CA GLU A 21 -1.53 29.54 -20.41
C GLU A 21 -1.59 28.26 -19.58
N ILE A 22 -2.79 27.80 -19.21
CA ILE A 22 -2.97 26.55 -18.46
C ILE A 22 -2.43 25.36 -19.26
N ILE A 23 -2.66 25.32 -20.58
CA ILE A 23 -2.09 24.28 -21.46
C ILE A 23 -0.55 24.37 -21.51
N SER A 24 0.01 25.58 -21.53
CA SER A 24 1.46 25.76 -21.50
C SER A 24 2.06 25.25 -20.18
N ILE A 25 1.43 25.59 -19.06
CA ILE A 25 1.84 25.14 -17.72
C ILE A 25 1.69 23.63 -17.60
N SER A 26 0.58 23.06 -18.07
CA SER A 26 0.34 21.61 -17.99
C SER A 26 1.40 20.81 -18.77
N LYS A 27 1.87 21.31 -19.92
CA LYS A 27 3.00 20.71 -20.64
C LYS A 27 4.31 20.81 -19.86
N GLN A 28 4.57 21.92 -19.17
CA GLN A 28 5.76 22.05 -18.31
C GLN A 28 5.72 21.06 -17.16
N LEU A 29 4.58 20.95 -16.47
CA LEU A 29 4.40 19.97 -15.40
C LEU A 29 4.54 18.54 -15.91
N LEU A 30 4.07 18.24 -17.12
CA LEU A 30 4.21 16.92 -17.73
C LEU A 30 5.69 16.55 -17.96
N VAL A 31 6.51 17.50 -18.46
CA VAL A 31 7.97 17.30 -18.61
C VAL A 31 8.62 17.02 -17.25
N GLN A 32 8.25 17.77 -16.22
CA GLN A 32 8.79 17.61 -14.87
C GLN A 32 8.42 16.26 -14.24
N VAL A 33 7.17 15.83 -14.37
CA VAL A 33 6.67 14.59 -13.76
C VAL A 33 7.23 13.35 -14.47
N LEU A 34 7.34 13.38 -15.80
CA LEU A 34 7.82 12.26 -16.61
C LEU A 34 9.33 12.30 -16.90
N GLU A 35 10.04 13.32 -16.40
CA GLU A 35 11.48 13.55 -16.64
C GLU A 35 11.86 13.48 -18.12
N LEU A 36 11.03 14.12 -18.97
CA LEU A 36 11.23 14.04 -20.42
C LEU A 36 12.53 14.77 -20.81
N PRO A 37 13.35 14.20 -21.73
CA PRO A 37 14.65 14.76 -22.11
C PRO A 37 14.53 15.95 -23.08
N PHE A 38 13.37 16.61 -23.14
CA PHE A 38 13.08 17.71 -24.05
C PHE A 38 12.09 18.71 -23.44
N ASP A 39 12.16 19.95 -23.92
CA ASP A 39 11.34 21.05 -23.40
C ASP A 39 9.86 20.96 -23.81
N SER A 40 9.01 21.57 -22.99
CA SER A 40 7.55 21.65 -23.21
C SER A 40 7.13 22.37 -24.50
N LYS A 41 8.02 23.20 -25.06
CA LYS A 41 7.80 23.95 -26.33
C LYS A 41 8.38 23.26 -27.56
N SER A 42 9.04 22.11 -27.40
CA SER A 42 9.70 21.40 -28.50
C SER A 42 8.70 20.73 -29.45
N ARG A 43 9.09 20.52 -30.73
CA ARG A 43 8.29 19.71 -31.68
C ARG A 43 8.08 18.28 -31.17
N LYS A 44 9.06 17.73 -30.46
CA LYS A 44 8.99 16.41 -29.82
C LYS A 44 7.82 16.31 -28.83
N MET A 45 7.53 17.37 -28.07
CA MET A 45 6.35 17.42 -27.20
C MET A 45 5.04 17.35 -28.01
N THR A 46 4.95 18.07 -29.13
CA THR A 46 3.76 17.99 -30.00
C THR A 46 3.58 16.60 -30.59
N ASP A 47 4.66 15.92 -30.97
CA ASP A 47 4.61 14.57 -31.51
C ASP A 47 4.25 13.54 -30.42
N LEU A 48 4.79 13.68 -29.21
CA LEU A 48 4.38 12.86 -28.06
C LEU A 48 2.87 12.98 -27.81
N LEU A 49 2.33 14.20 -27.76
CA LEU A 49 0.91 14.44 -27.45
C LEU A 49 -0.05 13.86 -28.50
N LYS A 50 0.40 13.56 -29.73
CA LYS A 50 -0.44 12.87 -30.73
C LYS A 50 -0.66 11.40 -30.41
N THR A 51 0.27 10.77 -29.70
CA THR A 51 0.23 9.34 -29.36
C THR A 51 0.12 9.11 -27.85
N PHE A 52 -0.19 10.16 -27.09
CA PHE A 52 -0.20 10.10 -25.63
C PHE A 52 -1.59 9.72 -25.11
N ASP A 53 -1.70 8.51 -24.59
CA ASP A 53 -2.98 7.96 -24.08
C ASP A 53 -3.40 8.53 -22.72
N GLY A 54 -2.56 9.36 -22.09
CA GLY A 54 -2.84 9.99 -20.80
C GLY A 54 -1.98 9.45 -19.65
N LEU A 55 -2.37 9.80 -18.43
CA LEU A 55 -1.74 9.32 -17.20
C LEU A 55 -2.76 8.52 -16.39
N ASP A 56 -2.44 7.28 -16.07
CA ASP A 56 -3.19 6.47 -15.11
C ASP A 56 -3.07 7.09 -13.71
N ILE A 57 -4.20 7.53 -13.16
CA ILE A 57 -4.27 8.20 -11.86
C ILE A 57 -3.76 7.30 -10.73
N THR A 58 -4.07 6.00 -10.76
CA THR A 58 -3.66 5.06 -9.71
C THR A 58 -2.15 4.87 -9.67
N LYS A 59 -1.51 4.91 -10.85
CA LYS A 59 -0.06 4.75 -11.00
C LYS A 59 0.70 6.06 -10.76
N TYR A 60 0.20 7.17 -11.30
CA TYR A 60 0.94 8.43 -11.37
C TYR A 60 0.61 9.42 -10.26
N ALA A 61 -0.47 9.26 -9.48
CA ALA A 61 -0.82 10.23 -8.42
C ALA A 61 0.31 10.39 -7.40
N ASN A 62 0.96 9.30 -6.98
CA ASN A 62 2.12 9.34 -6.09
C ASN A 62 3.29 10.10 -6.74
N LEU A 63 3.66 9.76 -7.97
CA LEU A 63 4.75 10.41 -8.69
C LEU A 63 4.51 11.93 -8.84
N VAL A 64 3.29 12.32 -9.21
CA VAL A 64 2.88 13.72 -9.35
C VAL A 64 3.00 14.45 -8.01
N SER A 65 2.51 13.86 -6.92
CA SER A 65 2.59 14.44 -5.57
C SER A 65 4.04 14.68 -5.14
N GLN A 66 4.92 13.70 -5.38
CA GLN A 66 6.34 13.79 -5.03
C GLN A 66 7.09 14.80 -5.88
N LYS A 67 6.97 14.72 -7.22
CA LYS A 67 7.72 15.59 -8.14
C LYS A 67 7.28 17.05 -8.09
N LEU A 68 6.00 17.31 -7.81
CA LEU A 68 5.47 18.67 -7.76
C LEU A 68 5.39 19.24 -6.33
N LYS A 69 5.69 18.43 -5.30
CA LYS A 69 5.55 18.80 -3.89
C LYS A 69 4.14 19.29 -3.55
N ILE A 70 3.12 18.48 -3.87
CA ILE A 70 1.71 18.82 -3.66
C ILE A 70 0.96 17.70 -2.95
N ASN A 71 -0.06 18.05 -2.16
CA ASN A 71 -1.03 17.11 -1.62
C ASN A 71 -2.25 17.04 -2.56
N GLN A 72 -2.75 15.83 -2.83
CA GLN A 72 -3.87 15.59 -3.74
C GLN A 72 -5.00 14.84 -3.03
N ASP A 73 -6.19 15.44 -2.99
CA ASP A 73 -7.43 14.74 -2.70
C ASP A 73 -8.14 14.44 -4.04
N ILE A 74 -8.37 13.16 -4.33
CA ILE A 74 -9.00 12.70 -5.57
C ILE A 74 -10.41 12.19 -5.27
N TYR A 75 -11.38 12.81 -5.93
CA TYR A 75 -12.81 12.54 -5.81
C TYR A 75 -13.32 11.80 -7.05
N TYR A 76 -14.32 10.97 -6.84
CA TYR A 76 -15.00 10.21 -7.87
C TYR A 76 -16.51 10.44 -7.76
N TYR A 77 -17.22 10.22 -8.86
CA TYR A 77 -18.67 10.24 -8.90
C TYR A 77 -19.19 8.80 -8.89
N ASP A 78 -20.05 8.49 -7.93
CA ASP A 78 -20.79 7.23 -7.89
C ASP A 78 -22.09 7.39 -8.67
N ASN A 79 -22.22 6.67 -9.78
CA ASN A 79 -23.44 6.67 -10.58
C ASN A 79 -24.63 6.01 -9.89
N GLU A 80 -24.40 5.01 -9.02
CA GLU A 80 -25.45 4.27 -8.31
C GLU A 80 -26.06 5.14 -7.21
N HIS A 81 -25.20 5.70 -6.36
CA HIS A 81 -25.62 6.51 -5.21
C HIS A 81 -25.78 8.00 -5.54
N LYS A 82 -25.44 8.41 -6.76
CA LYS A 82 -25.51 9.79 -7.28
C LYS A 82 -24.79 10.80 -6.38
N ASN A 83 -23.64 10.43 -5.84
CA ASN A 83 -22.88 11.25 -4.92
C ASN A 83 -21.40 11.33 -5.29
N TYR A 84 -20.73 12.35 -4.77
CA TYR A 84 -19.28 12.51 -4.90
C TYR A 84 -18.62 12.02 -3.62
N TYR A 85 -17.59 11.19 -3.75
CA TYR A 85 -16.83 10.69 -2.62
C TYR A 85 -15.32 10.82 -2.86
N ARG A 86 -14.55 10.92 -1.78
CA ARG A 86 -13.07 10.93 -1.86
C ARG A 86 -12.58 9.49 -1.96
N GLY A 87 -12.00 9.12 -3.10
CA GLY A 87 -11.50 7.76 -3.36
C GLY A 87 -10.02 7.58 -3.03
N LEU A 88 -9.21 8.61 -3.26
CA LEU A 88 -7.77 8.55 -2.99
C LEU A 88 -7.28 9.85 -2.34
N GLN A 89 -6.36 9.72 -1.39
CA GLN A 89 -5.63 10.84 -0.80
C GLN A 89 -4.14 10.53 -0.90
N VAL A 90 -3.40 11.42 -1.55
CA VAL A 90 -1.95 11.31 -1.71
C VAL A 90 -1.30 12.54 -1.12
N MET A 91 -0.42 12.35 -0.15
CA MET A 91 0.33 13.44 0.47
C MET A 91 1.77 13.41 0.02
N TYR A 92 2.34 14.60 -0.20
CA TYR A 92 3.77 14.74 -0.40
C TYR A 92 4.49 14.24 0.86
N GLN A 93 5.49 13.39 0.66
CA GLN A 93 6.32 12.89 1.74
C GLN A 93 7.69 13.50 1.51
N GLN A 94 8.12 14.39 2.39
CA GLN A 94 9.52 14.79 2.39
C GLN A 94 10.36 13.53 2.59
N GLU A 95 11.29 13.28 1.67
CA GLU A 95 12.37 12.31 1.88
C GLU A 95 13.20 12.82 3.05
N ASN A 96 12.76 12.51 4.26
CA ASN A 96 13.59 12.61 5.43
C ASN A 96 14.64 11.53 5.25
N GLU A 97 15.87 11.97 4.96
CA GLU A 97 17.05 11.16 5.26
C GLU A 97 16.98 10.76 6.75
N ASN A 98 16.53 9.52 6.95
CA ASN A 98 16.61 8.73 8.17
C ASN A 98 15.70 9.10 9.34
N ASP A 99 15.09 8.04 9.86
CA ASP A 99 14.69 7.84 11.25
C ASP A 99 15.53 8.66 12.25
N LYS A 100 14.97 9.77 12.72
CA LYS A 100 15.28 10.33 14.03
C LYS A 100 14.00 10.80 14.71
N GLN A 101 13.44 9.90 15.50
CA GLN A 101 12.74 10.32 16.71
C GLN A 101 13.70 11.17 17.56
N GLU A 102 13.12 12.18 18.21
CA GLU A 102 13.71 13.07 19.20
C GLU A 102 14.68 14.16 18.70
N SER A 103 14.10 15.32 18.38
CA SER A 103 14.49 16.55 19.07
C SER A 103 13.44 17.64 18.87
N ILE A 104 12.41 17.66 19.72
CA ILE A 104 11.70 18.91 20.01
C ILE A 104 12.66 19.74 20.87
N LYS A 105 13.31 20.73 20.25
CA LYS A 105 13.43 22.10 20.80
C LYS A 105 14.28 22.97 19.88
N THR A 106 13.70 24.16 19.63
CA THR A 106 14.35 25.41 19.20
C THR A 106 15.03 25.42 17.84
N ILE A 107 14.25 25.73 16.79
CA ILE A 107 14.68 26.68 15.75
C ILE A 107 13.50 27.58 15.45
N ARG A 108 13.68 28.88 15.73
CA ARG A 108 12.82 29.98 15.33
C ARG A 108 13.04 30.25 13.84
N ASP A 109 11.97 30.63 13.14
CA ASP A 109 11.98 31.40 11.89
C ASP A 109 12.80 30.82 10.72
N ALA A 110 12.36 29.66 10.19
CA ALA A 110 12.67 29.26 8.82
C ALA A 110 11.35 28.96 8.09
N ASP A 111 11.14 29.58 6.93
CA ASP A 111 9.94 29.54 6.12
C ASP A 111 9.34 28.13 6.03
N PHE A 112 8.20 27.90 6.69
CA PHE A 112 7.42 26.68 6.52
C PHE A 112 6.82 26.74 5.11
N GLU A 113 7.44 26.07 4.15
CA GLU A 113 6.94 25.97 2.78
C GLU A 113 5.56 25.30 2.83
N VAL A 114 4.49 26.09 2.71
CA VAL A 114 3.11 25.58 2.77
C VAL A 114 2.90 24.71 1.54
N ILE A 115 2.92 23.39 1.74
CA ILE A 115 2.67 22.40 0.68
C ILE A 115 1.25 22.63 0.14
N PRO A 116 1.09 22.95 -1.16
CA PRO A 116 -0.23 23.17 -1.74
C PRO A 116 -1.09 21.90 -1.68
N GLN A 117 -2.33 22.05 -1.24
CA GLN A 117 -3.33 21.00 -1.33
C GLN A 117 -4.26 21.28 -2.52
N ILE A 118 -4.40 20.31 -3.41
CA ILE A 118 -5.29 20.37 -4.57
C ILE A 118 -6.37 19.29 -4.49
N ASP A 119 -7.57 19.64 -4.93
CA ASP A 119 -8.71 18.75 -5.01
C ASP A 119 -9.02 18.46 -6.51
N ILE A 120 -9.06 17.18 -6.90
CA ILE A 120 -9.29 16.74 -8.29
C ILE A 120 -10.52 15.85 -8.34
N LEU A 121 -11.41 16.07 -9.32
CA LEU A 121 -12.53 15.17 -9.61
C LEU A 121 -12.20 14.32 -10.84
N VAL A 122 -12.42 13.02 -10.74
CA VAL A 122 -12.29 12.06 -11.84
C VAL A 122 -13.68 11.56 -12.23
N VAL A 123 -14.00 11.66 -13.51
CA VAL A 123 -15.26 11.18 -14.08
C VAL A 123 -14.95 10.24 -15.22
N GLU A 124 -15.52 9.04 -15.17
CA GLU A 124 -15.42 8.07 -16.24
C GLU A 124 -16.58 8.24 -17.22
N SER A 125 -16.29 8.15 -18.51
CA SER A 125 -17.28 8.07 -19.57
C SER A 125 -16.90 7.00 -20.59
N ILE A 126 -17.83 6.62 -21.46
CA ILE A 126 -17.59 5.62 -22.51
C ILE A 126 -17.64 6.36 -23.85
N TRP A 127 -16.59 6.23 -24.64
CA TRP A 127 -16.50 6.77 -25.99
C TRP A 127 -15.95 5.70 -26.92
N GLU A 128 -16.70 5.36 -27.98
CA GLU A 128 -16.34 4.31 -28.95
C GLU A 128 -15.91 2.98 -28.29
N ASP A 129 -16.74 2.49 -27.35
CA ASP A 129 -16.51 1.28 -26.54
C ASP A 129 -15.26 1.32 -25.63
N ASN A 130 -14.52 2.43 -25.60
CA ASN A 130 -13.41 2.65 -24.69
C ASN A 130 -13.85 3.45 -23.46
N LYS A 131 -13.42 3.00 -22.27
CA LYS A 131 -13.57 3.79 -21.05
C LYS A 131 -12.54 4.91 -21.07
N ILE A 132 -13.01 6.15 -21.02
CA ILE A 132 -12.18 7.34 -20.94
C ILE A 132 -12.40 8.02 -19.58
N SER A 133 -11.32 8.50 -18.96
CA SER A 133 -11.37 9.20 -17.68
C SER A 133 -11.03 10.67 -17.88
N HIS A 134 -11.92 11.54 -17.41
CA HIS A 134 -11.70 12.99 -17.39
C HIS A 134 -11.32 13.43 -15.97
N ALA A 135 -10.34 14.34 -15.88
CA ALA A 135 -9.92 14.93 -14.62
C ALA A 135 -10.22 16.43 -14.60
N PHE A 136 -10.85 16.92 -13.53
CA PHE A 136 -11.23 18.31 -13.34
C PHE A 136 -10.66 18.86 -12.05
N ALA A 137 -10.22 20.12 -12.06
CA ALA A 137 -9.87 20.83 -10.83
C ALA A 137 -11.14 21.20 -10.06
N ILE A 138 -11.16 20.93 -8.76
CA ILE A 138 -12.29 21.29 -7.89
C ILE A 138 -11.97 22.64 -7.24
N ALA A 139 -12.78 23.66 -7.56
CA ALA A 139 -12.65 24.98 -6.93
C ALA A 139 -13.24 25.02 -5.51
N ASN A 140 -14.32 24.27 -5.25
CA ASN A 140 -14.95 24.19 -3.94
C ASN A 140 -15.46 22.77 -3.67
N LYS A 141 -14.71 22.01 -2.86
CA LYS A 141 -15.08 20.63 -2.51
C LYS A 141 -16.33 20.52 -1.64
N GLN A 142 -16.67 21.54 -0.84
CA GLN A 142 -17.87 21.51 0.00
C GLN A 142 -19.13 21.63 -0.85
N THR A 143 -19.10 22.47 -1.90
CA THR A 143 -20.21 22.58 -2.85
C THR A 143 -20.36 21.30 -3.67
N LEU A 144 -19.25 20.66 -4.05
CA LEU A 144 -19.29 19.43 -4.83
C LEU A 144 -19.89 18.25 -4.04
N THR A 145 -19.42 18.01 -2.81
CA THR A 145 -19.88 16.86 -2.02
C THR A 145 -21.14 17.14 -1.21
N GLY A 146 -21.49 18.41 -1.01
CA GLY A 146 -22.54 18.82 -0.07
C GLY A 146 -22.16 18.62 1.41
N LEU A 147 -20.92 18.20 1.69
CA LEU A 147 -20.43 17.92 3.04
C LEU A 147 -19.57 19.06 3.57
N LYS A 148 -19.64 19.29 4.89
CA LYS A 148 -18.73 20.20 5.58
C LYS A 148 -17.48 19.45 6.04
N PHE A 149 -16.32 19.87 5.56
CA PHE A 149 -15.03 19.32 6.00
C PHE A 149 -14.49 20.10 7.21
N CYS A 150 -13.86 19.39 8.14
CA CYS A 150 -13.13 20.03 9.25
C CYS A 150 -11.94 20.84 8.70
N PRO A 151 -11.80 22.12 9.08
CA PRO A 151 -10.72 22.99 8.62
C PRO A 151 -9.34 22.59 9.16
N HIS A 152 -9.27 21.88 10.30
CA HIS A 152 -8.00 21.51 10.94
C HIS A 152 -7.39 20.23 10.37
N CYS A 153 -8.17 19.16 10.19
CA CYS A 153 -7.64 17.89 9.68
C CYS A 153 -7.90 17.66 8.18
N ASN A 154 -8.81 18.42 7.56
CA ASN A 154 -9.30 18.26 6.18
C ASN A 154 -9.74 16.83 5.80
N SER A 155 -9.93 15.97 6.80
CA SER A 155 -10.11 14.53 6.64
C SER A 155 -11.51 14.10 7.06
N LYS A 156 -12.03 14.66 8.15
CA LYS A 156 -13.37 14.39 8.64
C LYS A 156 -14.38 15.27 7.91
N ALA A 157 -15.41 14.64 7.35
CA ALA A 157 -16.55 15.28 6.72
C ALA A 157 -17.82 15.05 7.55
N PHE A 158 -18.72 16.02 7.50
CA PHE A 158 -20.00 16.03 8.21
C PHE A 158 -21.10 16.40 7.21
N ASP A 159 -22.24 15.71 7.29
CA ASP A 159 -23.42 16.06 6.51
C ASP A 159 -24.19 17.19 7.21
N PRO A 160 -24.31 18.39 6.61
CA PRO A 160 -25.09 19.48 7.18
C PRO A 160 -26.58 19.16 7.37
N LYS A 161 -27.09 18.10 6.72
CA LYS A 161 -28.49 17.64 6.85
C LYS A 161 -28.72 16.73 8.05
N ASP A 162 -27.66 16.26 8.72
CA ASP A 162 -27.78 15.40 9.90
C ASP A 162 -28.38 16.18 11.07
N LYS A 163 -29.30 15.57 11.81
CA LYS A 163 -29.90 16.13 13.03
C LYS A 163 -28.85 16.44 14.10
N ASN A 164 -27.78 15.63 14.17
CA ASN A 164 -26.71 15.78 15.14
C ASN A 164 -25.52 16.61 14.64
N TYR A 165 -25.59 17.14 13.41
CA TYR A 165 -24.51 17.86 12.74
C TYR A 165 -23.83 18.90 13.66
N SER A 166 -24.60 19.82 14.27
CA SER A 166 -24.04 20.90 15.07
C SER A 166 -23.21 20.38 16.23
N ARG A 167 -23.76 19.41 16.98
CA ARG A 167 -23.10 18.80 18.13
C ARG A 167 -21.82 18.07 17.73
N ASP A 168 -21.91 17.21 16.72
CA ASP A 168 -20.79 16.35 16.32
C ASP A 168 -19.67 17.16 15.66
N TYR A 169 -20.04 18.18 14.87
CA TYR A 169 -19.10 19.12 14.28
C TYR A 169 -18.35 19.90 15.36
N GLU A 170 -19.06 20.52 16.32
CA GLU A 170 -18.43 21.28 17.42
C GLU A 170 -17.50 20.42 18.27
N ILE A 171 -17.96 19.24 18.70
CA ILE A 171 -17.13 18.30 19.48
C ILE A 171 -15.86 17.95 18.71
N HIS A 172 -15.99 17.67 17.41
CA HIS A 172 -14.84 17.34 16.59
C HIS A 172 -13.90 18.53 16.40
N ILE A 173 -14.39 19.73 16.13
CA ILE A 173 -13.55 20.93 15.93
C ILE A 173 -12.68 21.16 17.17
N ILE A 174 -13.28 21.18 18.36
CA ILE A 174 -12.57 21.38 19.62
C ILE A 174 -11.52 20.28 19.84
N GLN A 175 -11.89 19.01 19.61
CA GLN A 175 -10.95 17.90 19.76
C GLN A 175 -9.83 17.95 18.70
N CYS A 176 -10.14 18.35 17.48
CA CYS A 176 -9.20 18.38 16.37
C CYS A 176 -8.22 19.55 16.48
N GLU A 177 -8.68 20.70 16.95
CA GLU A 177 -7.87 21.87 17.28
C GLU A 177 -6.87 21.53 18.40
N ASN A 178 -7.34 20.90 19.48
CA ASN A 178 -6.48 20.42 20.57
C ASN A 178 -5.42 19.39 20.12
N ASN A 179 -5.68 18.67 19.04
CA ASN A 179 -4.76 17.69 18.47
C ASN A 179 -3.92 18.27 17.30
N GLU A 180 -3.91 19.58 17.09
CA GLU A 180 -3.19 20.26 16.00
C GLU A 180 -3.56 19.71 14.60
N GLY A 181 -4.81 19.30 14.38
CA GLY A 181 -5.24 18.69 13.13
C GLY A 181 -4.79 17.24 12.92
N LYS A 182 -3.99 16.67 13.83
CA LYS A 182 -3.51 15.29 13.73
C LYS A 182 -4.60 14.31 14.18
N ILE A 183 -4.81 13.27 13.38
CA ILE A 183 -5.73 12.19 13.72
C ILE A 183 -5.08 11.30 14.79
N VAL A 184 -5.44 11.51 16.05
CA VAL A 184 -5.04 10.62 17.14
C VAL A 184 -5.88 9.35 17.07
N LYS A 185 -5.37 8.31 16.40
CA LYS A 185 -5.97 6.97 16.43
C LYS A 185 -5.77 6.37 17.83
N LYS A 186 -6.74 6.55 18.72
CA LYS A 186 -6.78 5.79 19.97
C LYS A 186 -7.17 4.36 19.64
N VAL A 187 -6.29 3.41 19.93
CA VAL A 187 -6.61 1.98 19.86
C VAL A 187 -7.72 1.72 20.88
N LYS A 188 -8.96 1.57 20.40
CA LYS A 188 -10.04 1.02 21.21
C LYS A 188 -9.90 -0.48 21.18
N LEU A 189 -9.52 -1.06 22.32
CA LEU A 189 -9.63 -2.50 22.52
C LEU A 189 -11.12 -2.84 22.64
N ASP A 190 -11.53 -3.96 22.04
CA ASP A 190 -12.88 -4.50 22.25
C ASP A 190 -13.12 -4.69 23.76
N TYR A 191 -14.31 -4.30 24.24
CA TYR A 191 -14.69 -4.45 25.66
C TYR A 191 -14.69 -5.92 26.12
N ILE A 192 -14.86 -6.84 25.16
CA ILE A 192 -14.78 -8.27 25.38
C ILE A 192 -13.34 -8.70 25.07
N GLN A 193 -12.69 -9.34 26.02
CA GLN A 193 -11.44 -10.07 25.78
C GLN A 193 -11.74 -11.23 24.83
N LYS A 194 -11.69 -10.99 23.52
CA LYS A 194 -11.63 -12.07 22.56
C LYS A 194 -10.27 -12.73 22.73
N PRO A 195 -10.18 -14.05 22.97
CA PRO A 195 -8.90 -14.72 22.88
C PRO A 195 -8.34 -14.46 21.48
N PHE A 196 -7.22 -13.74 21.41
CA PHE A 196 -6.56 -13.42 20.15
C PHE A 196 -5.90 -14.70 19.65
N VAL A 197 -6.65 -15.47 18.87
CA VAL A 197 -6.14 -16.67 18.19
C VAL A 197 -6.32 -16.45 16.68
N PRO A 198 -5.47 -15.63 16.04
CA PRO A 198 -5.63 -15.27 14.62
C PRO A 198 -5.70 -16.51 13.73
N HIS A 199 -4.91 -17.54 14.06
CA HIS A 199 -4.87 -18.79 13.31
C HIS A 199 -6.19 -19.58 13.35
N ILE A 200 -7.07 -19.31 14.31
CA ILE A 200 -8.43 -19.87 14.36
C ILE A 200 -9.43 -18.87 13.76
N MET A 201 -9.31 -17.58 14.12
CA MET A 201 -10.25 -16.54 13.68
C MET A 201 -10.11 -16.15 12.21
N GLN A 202 -8.96 -16.34 11.57
CA GLN A 202 -8.72 -16.04 10.15
C GLN A 202 -8.83 -17.29 9.26
N ASN A 203 -8.99 -18.47 9.86
CA ASN A 203 -9.14 -19.71 9.12
C ASN A 203 -10.56 -19.79 8.52
N LYS A 204 -10.67 -19.55 7.21
CA LYS A 204 -11.95 -19.56 6.49
C LYS A 204 -12.66 -20.92 6.58
N THR A 205 -11.90 -22.02 6.62
CA THR A 205 -12.44 -23.37 6.79
C THR A 205 -13.11 -23.53 8.15
N TYR A 206 -12.43 -23.10 9.22
CA TYR A 206 -13.00 -23.13 10.57
C TYR A 206 -14.22 -22.22 10.69
N GLN A 207 -14.18 -21.00 10.14
CA GLN A 207 -15.34 -20.10 10.11
C GLN A 207 -16.53 -20.74 9.41
N TYR A 208 -16.32 -21.35 8.23
CA TYR A 208 -17.38 -22.04 7.48
C TYR A 208 -17.99 -23.20 8.30
N LEU A 209 -17.16 -24.06 8.88
CA LEU A 209 -17.64 -25.20 9.67
C LEU A 209 -18.38 -24.75 10.92
N LEU A 210 -17.90 -23.69 11.57
CA LEU A 210 -18.55 -23.09 12.74
C LEU A 210 -19.93 -22.54 12.39
N SER A 211 -20.05 -21.79 11.29
CA SER A 211 -21.32 -21.21 10.83
C SER A 211 -22.37 -22.24 10.44
N ASN A 212 -21.95 -23.44 10.02
CA ASN A 212 -22.84 -24.53 9.62
C ASN A 212 -23.04 -25.59 10.71
N GLY A 213 -22.52 -25.38 11.93
CA GLY A 213 -22.63 -26.37 13.02
C GLY A 213 -21.81 -27.66 12.81
N ARG A 214 -20.91 -27.68 11.82
CA ARG A 214 -20.09 -28.83 11.39
C ARG A 214 -18.71 -28.85 12.08
N GLN A 215 -18.62 -28.35 13.31
CA GLN A 215 -17.34 -28.14 14.04
C GLN A 215 -16.57 -29.45 14.25
N HIS A 216 -17.29 -30.56 14.44
CA HIS A 216 -16.73 -31.90 14.67
C HIS A 216 -15.97 -32.45 13.45
N GLU A 217 -16.17 -31.85 12.26
CA GLU A 217 -15.47 -32.22 11.03
C GLU A 217 -14.13 -31.50 10.87
N PHE A 218 -13.83 -30.49 11.73
CA PHE A 218 -12.60 -29.72 11.63
C PHE A 218 -11.36 -30.61 11.84
N LYS A 219 -10.49 -30.62 10.84
CA LYS A 219 -9.19 -31.31 10.85
C LYS A 219 -8.07 -30.26 10.90
N PRO A 220 -7.16 -30.33 11.89
CA PRO A 220 -6.00 -29.45 11.93
C PRO A 220 -5.06 -29.76 10.77
N THR A 221 -4.30 -28.75 10.31
CA THR A 221 -3.24 -28.94 9.31
C THR A 221 -2.18 -29.91 9.85
N GLN A 222 -1.95 -31.01 9.13
CA GLN A 222 -1.07 -32.10 9.59
C GLN A 222 0.29 -32.07 8.90
N TYR A 223 0.33 -31.59 7.67
CA TYR A 223 1.50 -31.61 6.80
C TYR A 223 2.10 -30.22 6.71
N PHE A 224 3.42 -30.15 6.79
CA PHE A 224 4.17 -28.90 6.88
C PHE A 224 5.59 -29.08 6.38
N ILE A 225 6.26 -27.96 6.14
CA ILE A 225 7.67 -27.93 5.76
C ILE A 225 8.43 -27.17 6.85
N THR A 226 9.58 -27.70 7.26
CA THR A 226 10.53 -26.97 8.09
C THR A 226 11.82 -26.72 7.32
N TYR A 227 12.50 -25.63 7.62
CA TYR A 227 13.82 -25.36 7.06
C TYR A 227 14.75 -24.73 8.08
N ASP A 228 16.04 -24.95 7.88
CA ASP A 228 17.10 -24.33 8.65
C ASP A 228 18.20 -23.83 7.71
N LEU A 229 18.69 -22.62 7.99
CA LEU A 229 19.71 -21.94 7.20
C LEU A 229 20.99 -21.84 8.02
N GLU A 230 22.05 -22.42 7.50
CA GLU A 230 23.39 -22.23 8.04
C GLU A 230 24.03 -21.02 7.39
N THR A 231 24.67 -20.17 8.19
CA THR A 231 25.24 -18.90 7.71
C THR A 231 26.67 -18.71 8.18
N VAL A 232 27.44 -17.99 7.37
CA VAL A 232 28.83 -17.64 7.67
C VAL A 232 28.98 -16.12 7.80
N PRO A 233 29.63 -15.65 8.88
CA PRO A 233 29.87 -14.22 9.07
C PRO A 233 31.04 -13.74 8.21
N LYS A 234 30.81 -12.67 7.45
CA LYS A 234 31.83 -11.87 6.80
C LYS A 234 32.06 -10.59 7.58
N ILE A 235 33.31 -10.28 7.88
CA ILE A 235 33.68 -9.04 8.59
C ILE A 235 33.53 -7.88 7.61
N VAL A 236 32.74 -6.88 7.99
CA VAL A 236 32.39 -5.74 7.12
C VAL A 236 32.70 -4.39 7.77
N ASN A 237 32.63 -4.28 9.11
CA ASN A 237 33.12 -3.12 9.85
C ASN A 237 32.61 -1.75 9.32
N LYS A 238 31.33 -1.66 8.95
CA LYS A 238 30.70 -0.44 8.41
C LYS A 238 30.12 0.43 9.53
N LYS A 239 30.43 1.73 9.54
CA LYS A 239 29.77 2.72 10.41
C LYS A 239 28.53 3.27 9.72
N PHE A 240 27.40 3.26 10.45
CA PHE A 240 26.15 3.88 10.04
C PHE A 240 25.85 5.04 11.00
N GLY A 241 26.01 6.26 10.51
CA GLY A 241 25.83 7.47 11.33
C GLY A 241 26.85 7.58 12.47
N LYS A 242 26.45 8.26 13.56
CA LYS A 242 27.35 8.60 14.69
C LYS A 242 27.51 7.48 15.72
N SER A 243 26.56 6.54 15.80
CA SER A 243 26.47 5.56 16.89
C SER A 243 26.19 4.12 16.46
N SER A 244 25.97 3.84 15.18
CA SER A 244 25.71 2.47 14.72
C SER A 244 26.93 1.90 13.99
N TYR A 245 27.26 0.65 14.28
CA TYR A 245 28.39 -0.05 13.69
C TYR A 245 27.98 -1.48 13.34
N GLN A 246 28.07 -1.83 12.06
CA GLN A 246 27.87 -3.19 11.58
C GLN A 246 29.21 -3.90 11.51
N MET A 247 29.44 -4.84 12.41
CA MET A 247 30.67 -5.63 12.47
C MET A 247 30.68 -6.73 11.40
N TYR A 248 29.55 -7.43 11.25
CA TYR A 248 29.43 -8.60 10.40
C TYR A 248 28.25 -8.49 9.44
N GLU A 249 28.38 -9.14 8.29
CA GLU A 249 27.33 -9.40 7.33
C GLU A 249 27.27 -10.93 7.13
N LEU A 250 26.08 -11.52 7.28
CA LEU A 250 25.89 -12.96 7.25
C LEU A 250 25.50 -13.41 5.85
N PHE A 251 26.12 -14.47 5.35
CA PHE A 251 25.83 -15.08 4.05
C PHE A 251 25.36 -16.52 4.22
N PRO A 252 24.39 -16.98 3.42
CA PRO A 252 23.90 -18.35 3.51
C PRO A 252 24.97 -19.32 2.98
N LEU A 253 25.24 -20.38 3.75
CA LEU A 253 26.19 -21.45 3.40
C LEU A 253 25.45 -22.69 2.89
N SER A 254 24.36 -23.05 3.56
CA SER A 254 23.51 -24.18 3.19
C SER A 254 22.11 -24.04 3.78
N VAL A 255 21.17 -24.75 3.18
CA VAL A 255 19.80 -24.87 3.64
C VAL A 255 19.39 -26.33 3.69
N ALA A 256 18.85 -26.75 4.83
CA ALA A 256 18.25 -28.06 5.01
C ALA A 256 16.75 -27.89 5.18
N SER A 257 15.94 -28.73 4.55
CA SER A 257 14.50 -28.73 4.77
C SER A 257 13.94 -30.12 4.96
N THR A 258 12.95 -30.22 5.84
CA THR A 258 12.21 -31.44 6.11
C THR A 258 10.75 -31.22 5.73
N ILE A 259 10.26 -32.01 4.78
CA ILE A 259 8.90 -31.99 4.28
C ILE A 259 8.15 -33.15 4.92
N ARG A 260 7.14 -32.83 5.71
CA ARG A 260 6.20 -33.81 6.25
C ARG A 260 4.96 -33.80 5.35
N ASN A 261 4.79 -34.85 4.54
CA ASN A 261 3.64 -35.03 3.65
C ASN A 261 2.87 -36.31 4.04
N LYS A 262 1.81 -36.65 3.29
CA LYS A 262 0.97 -37.83 3.57
C LYS A 262 1.75 -39.14 3.40
N GLN A 263 2.71 -39.17 2.49
CA GLN A 263 3.52 -40.36 2.19
C GLN A 263 4.63 -40.60 3.23
N GLY A 264 5.06 -39.56 3.96
CA GLY A 264 6.07 -39.68 5.00
C GLY A 264 6.89 -38.41 5.21
N ILE A 265 8.18 -38.59 5.48
CA ILE A 265 9.14 -37.50 5.69
C ILE A 265 10.14 -37.53 4.54
N LYS A 266 10.22 -36.42 3.80
CA LYS A 266 11.23 -36.19 2.78
C LYS A 266 12.20 -35.12 3.27
N LYS A 267 13.48 -35.28 2.96
CA LYS A 267 14.52 -34.30 3.30
C LYS A 267 15.15 -33.80 2.02
N ILE A 268 15.36 -32.49 1.93
CA ILE A 268 16.09 -31.83 0.86
C ILE A 268 17.21 -31.00 1.47
N PHE A 269 18.32 -30.89 0.76
CA PHE A 269 19.50 -30.17 1.21
C PHE A 269 20.15 -29.51 0.01
N PHE A 270 20.52 -28.25 0.18
CA PHE A 270 21.24 -27.46 -0.82
C PHE A 270 22.33 -26.66 -0.12
N SER A 271 23.44 -26.45 -0.80
CA SER A 271 24.62 -25.78 -0.27
C SER A 271 25.31 -24.98 -1.35
N GLN A 272 26.29 -24.17 -0.95
CA GLN A 272 27.15 -23.46 -1.89
C GLN A 272 27.91 -24.39 -2.87
N GLN A 273 28.00 -25.70 -2.60
CA GLN A 273 28.58 -26.69 -3.53
C GLN A 273 27.68 -26.92 -4.77
N ASP A 274 26.39 -26.64 -4.65
CA ASP A 274 25.39 -26.83 -5.72
C ASP A 274 25.32 -25.63 -6.68
N GLY A 275 26.11 -24.58 -6.44
CA GLY A 275 26.16 -23.34 -7.21
C GLY A 275 25.92 -22.10 -6.34
N GLU A 276 26.21 -20.92 -6.89
CA GLU A 276 25.89 -19.65 -6.19
C GLU A 276 24.38 -19.41 -6.08
N ASP A 277 23.58 -20.04 -6.95
CA ASP A 277 22.12 -19.95 -7.00
C ASP A 277 21.40 -21.03 -6.17
N PHE A 278 22.09 -21.73 -5.27
CA PHE A 278 21.53 -22.85 -4.51
C PHE A 278 20.28 -22.49 -3.71
N ILE A 279 20.15 -21.24 -3.24
CA ILE A 279 18.94 -20.74 -2.56
C ILE A 279 17.77 -20.67 -3.54
N VAL A 280 18.00 -20.23 -4.78
CA VAL A 280 16.97 -20.18 -5.82
C VAL A 280 16.54 -21.61 -6.21
N GLN A 281 17.51 -22.51 -6.37
CA GLN A 281 17.24 -23.92 -6.62
C GLN A 281 16.42 -24.55 -5.48
N TRP A 282 16.80 -24.27 -4.24
CA TRP A 282 16.06 -24.69 -3.06
C TRP A 282 14.63 -24.15 -3.04
N LEU A 283 14.43 -22.85 -3.28
CA LEU A 283 13.09 -22.23 -3.34
C LEU A 283 12.22 -22.89 -4.41
N ASN A 284 12.76 -23.14 -5.60
CA ASN A 284 12.04 -23.83 -6.67
C ASN A 284 11.61 -25.25 -6.26
N GLN A 285 12.48 -25.97 -5.54
CA GLN A 285 12.10 -27.27 -5.00
C GLN A 285 11.07 -27.14 -3.88
N LEU A 286 11.24 -26.15 -2.99
CA LEU A 286 10.35 -25.86 -1.87
C LEU A 286 8.92 -25.58 -2.35
N PHE A 287 8.75 -24.81 -3.43
CA PHE A 287 7.44 -24.53 -4.01
C PHE A 287 6.75 -25.80 -4.54
N LYS A 288 7.49 -26.69 -5.21
CA LYS A 288 6.94 -27.97 -5.69
C LYS A 288 6.48 -28.85 -4.52
N GLU A 289 7.28 -28.92 -3.46
CA GLU A 289 6.88 -29.67 -2.26
C GLU A 289 5.70 -29.00 -1.54
N ALA A 290 5.64 -27.67 -1.53
CA ALA A 290 4.53 -26.92 -0.93
C ALA A 290 3.21 -27.18 -1.65
N GLU A 291 3.20 -27.29 -2.98
CA GLU A 291 2.01 -27.70 -3.75
C GLU A 291 1.50 -29.08 -3.31
N GLN A 292 2.41 -30.05 -3.15
CA GLN A 292 2.05 -31.38 -2.68
C GLN A 292 1.52 -31.36 -1.24
N VAL A 293 2.18 -30.61 -0.34
CA VAL A 293 1.73 -30.46 1.05
C VAL A 293 0.36 -29.76 1.11
N ASN A 294 0.10 -28.80 0.23
CA ASN A 294 -1.20 -28.16 0.11
C ASN A 294 -2.28 -29.16 -0.29
N ALA A 295 -2.02 -29.96 -1.33
CA ALA A 295 -2.93 -31.02 -1.79
C ALA A 295 -3.20 -32.05 -0.69
N ASP A 296 -2.15 -32.47 0.04
CA ASP A 296 -2.26 -33.45 1.12
C ASP A 296 -3.06 -32.93 2.33
N ASN A 297 -3.08 -31.61 2.55
CA ASN A 297 -3.83 -30.97 3.64
C ASN A 297 -5.28 -30.62 3.28
N GLN A 298 -5.73 -30.85 2.03
CA GLN A 298 -7.13 -30.62 1.65
C GLN A 298 -8.08 -31.52 2.43
N TYR A 299 -9.33 -31.08 2.58
CA TYR A 299 -10.37 -31.88 3.21
C TYR A 299 -10.81 -33.00 2.28
N ILE A 300 -10.47 -34.22 2.67
CA ILE A 300 -10.86 -35.44 1.95
C ILE A 300 -12.08 -36.06 2.65
N THR A 301 -13.10 -36.42 1.88
CA THR A 301 -14.27 -37.18 2.31
C THR A 301 -13.90 -38.62 2.70
N GLU A 302 -14.83 -39.35 3.34
CA GLU A 302 -14.64 -40.78 3.65
C GLU A 302 -14.43 -41.65 2.39
N ALA A 303 -14.89 -41.16 1.23
CA ALA A 303 -14.69 -41.81 -0.08
C ALA A 303 -13.33 -41.49 -0.73
N CYS A 304 -12.39 -40.88 0.00
CA CYS A 304 -11.09 -40.45 -0.51
C CYS A 304 -11.13 -39.41 -1.65
N THR A 305 -12.22 -38.65 -1.78
CA THR A 305 -12.35 -37.54 -2.74
C THR A 305 -12.27 -36.19 -2.04
N ILE A 306 -11.83 -35.15 -2.76
CA ILE A 306 -11.77 -33.78 -2.22
C ILE A 306 -13.21 -33.29 -1.97
N ASP A 307 -13.46 -32.75 -0.78
CA ASP A 307 -14.72 -32.09 -0.45
C ASP A 307 -14.70 -30.63 -0.92
N ASP A 308 -15.15 -30.39 -2.14
CA ASP A 308 -15.23 -29.04 -2.73
C ASP A 308 -16.23 -28.12 -2.00
N THR A 309 -17.07 -28.66 -1.11
CA THR A 309 -18.05 -27.87 -0.36
C THR A 309 -17.42 -27.13 0.82
N ILE A 310 -16.28 -27.62 1.32
CA ILE A 310 -15.54 -26.99 2.42
C ILE A 310 -14.45 -26.10 1.82
N PRO A 311 -14.54 -24.76 1.95
CA PRO A 311 -13.52 -23.88 1.42
C PRO A 311 -12.20 -24.10 2.17
N TYR A 312 -11.19 -24.58 1.46
CA TYR A 312 -9.82 -24.71 1.96
C TYR A 312 -8.95 -23.59 1.39
N SER A 313 -8.59 -22.62 2.23
CA SER A 313 -7.76 -21.47 1.83
C SER A 313 -6.62 -21.22 2.81
N MET A 314 -6.10 -22.28 3.41
CA MET A 314 -4.98 -22.19 4.35
C MET A 314 -3.68 -22.07 3.56
N GLU A 315 -2.81 -21.17 4.00
CA GLU A 315 -1.44 -21.11 3.50
C GLU A 315 -0.67 -22.35 3.95
N VAL A 316 0.25 -22.83 3.12
CA VAL A 316 1.11 -23.96 3.46
C VAL A 316 2.03 -23.56 4.61
N PRO A 317 2.02 -24.27 5.75
CA PRO A 317 2.89 -23.94 6.87
C PRO A 317 4.35 -24.28 6.52
N ILE A 318 5.16 -23.24 6.34
CA ILE A 318 6.62 -23.32 6.17
C ILE A 318 7.26 -22.65 7.39
N VAL A 319 7.99 -23.42 8.18
CA VAL A 319 8.53 -22.98 9.48
C VAL A 319 10.05 -22.97 9.45
N GLY A 320 10.64 -21.78 9.59
CA GLY A 320 12.08 -21.61 9.79
C GLY A 320 12.45 -21.82 11.26
N PHE A 321 13.60 -22.44 11.52
CA PHE A 321 14.13 -22.59 12.89
C PHE A 321 14.76 -21.30 13.44
N ASN A 322 15.21 -20.40 12.56
CA ASN A 322 15.81 -19.12 12.94
C ASN A 322 14.77 -17.98 12.96
N SER A 323 15.24 -16.77 13.27
CA SER A 323 14.36 -15.59 13.28
C SER A 323 13.78 -15.33 11.90
N SER A 324 12.44 -15.17 11.81
CA SER A 324 11.77 -14.86 10.55
C SER A 324 12.34 -13.61 9.87
N ARG A 325 12.67 -12.56 10.64
CA ARG A 325 13.29 -11.34 10.09
C ARG A 325 14.68 -11.59 9.50
N PHE A 326 15.41 -12.53 10.07
CA PHE A 326 16.75 -12.88 9.63
C PHE A 326 16.68 -13.69 8.33
N ASP A 327 15.99 -14.83 8.34
CA ASP A 327 15.89 -15.74 7.19
C ASP A 327 15.26 -15.05 5.98
N ILE A 328 14.20 -14.26 6.20
CA ILE A 328 13.53 -13.52 5.12
C ILE A 328 14.48 -12.52 4.46
N SER A 329 15.37 -11.86 5.21
CA SER A 329 16.29 -10.90 4.61
C SER A 329 17.32 -11.58 3.69
N LEU A 330 17.79 -12.76 4.08
CA LEU A 330 18.67 -13.60 3.25
C LEU A 330 17.95 -14.11 2.01
N ILE A 331 16.73 -14.64 2.16
CA ILE A 331 15.95 -15.17 1.04
C ILE A 331 15.59 -14.07 0.03
N ILE A 332 15.11 -12.91 0.49
CA ILE A 332 14.73 -11.80 -0.40
C ILE A 332 15.94 -11.26 -1.17
N SER A 333 17.12 -11.22 -0.55
CA SER A 333 18.35 -10.77 -1.23
C SER A 333 18.70 -11.60 -2.47
N GLN A 334 18.22 -12.84 -2.56
CA GLN A 334 18.44 -13.75 -3.69
C GLN A 334 17.30 -13.72 -4.72
N MET A 335 16.23 -12.95 -4.47
CA MET A 335 15.06 -12.82 -5.35
C MET A 335 14.98 -11.47 -6.09
N GLN A 336 15.93 -10.57 -5.82
CA GLN A 336 16.10 -9.29 -6.54
C GLN A 336 17.02 -9.47 -7.73
#